data_AF-A0A7I8VH44-F1
#
_entry.id   AF-A0A7I8VH44-F1
#
_cell.length_a   1.000
_cell.length_b   1.000
_cell.length_c   1.000
_cell.angle_alpha   90.00
_cell.angle_beta   90.00
_cell.angle_gamma   90.00
#
_symmetry.space_group_name_H-M   'P 1'
#
loop_
_entity.id
_entity.type
_entity.pdbx_description
1 polymer ?
#
loop_
_entity_poly.entity_id
_entity_poly.type
_entity_poly.pdbx_seq_one_letter_code
_entity_poly.pdbx_strand_id
1 'polypeptide(L)'
;MECPVCLTSLQNLVGRRLPCHTTHIFCSKCLREIAKFTKSTIKNQFSCPLCKAIICLGRRGIEALPIVEWEPTLVHSLNNALIKMRNELTDKCIKEDKILKVQIEELISNMDKKKELIKEEIRNIYFKRNLKIFSIKDEIDNLDLKFGDETGERKLKNLFKIRRKLLNFLNMKSNETIQLPFNLDMPKIRLQISQNDLSQ
;
A
#
# COMPACT_ATOMS: atom_id res chain seq x y z
N MET A 1 -2.53 22.25 -29.96
CA MET A 1 -3.13 23.60 -30.05
C MET A 1 -3.68 23.77 -31.45
N GLU A 2 -4.92 24.23 -31.58
CA GLU A 2 -5.63 24.33 -32.85
C GLU A 2 -5.81 25.79 -33.26
N CYS A 3 -5.95 26.04 -34.57
CA CYS A 3 -6.31 27.36 -35.07
C CYS A 3 -7.76 27.67 -34.66
N PRO A 4 -8.06 28.78 -33.96
CA PRO A 4 -9.42 29.10 -33.53
C PRO A 4 -10.43 29.34 -34.66
N VAL A 5 -9.94 29.50 -35.91
CA VAL A 5 -10.77 29.81 -37.08
C VAL A 5 -11.11 28.56 -37.88
N CYS A 6 -10.14 27.69 -38.15
CA CYS A 6 -10.34 26.49 -38.98
C CYS A 6 -10.25 25.17 -38.20
N LEU A 7 -10.00 25.23 -36.89
CA LEU A 7 -9.89 24.09 -35.96
C LEU A 7 -8.81 23.06 -36.34
N THR A 8 -7.95 23.37 -37.30
CA THR A 8 -6.85 22.49 -37.71
C THR A 8 -5.70 22.60 -36.70
N SER A 9 -5.09 21.45 -36.36
CA SER A 9 -3.90 21.41 -35.51
C SER A 9 -2.79 22.28 -36.08
N LEU A 10 -2.27 23.21 -35.27
CA LEU A 10 -1.15 24.08 -35.61
C LEU A 10 0.19 23.33 -35.61
N GLN A 11 0.24 22.07 -35.20
CA GLN A 11 1.44 21.23 -35.36
C GLN A 11 1.69 20.88 -36.83
N ASN A 12 0.64 20.86 -37.65
CA ASN A 12 0.70 20.52 -39.07
C ASN A 12 0.73 21.75 -39.99
N LEU A 13 0.75 22.96 -39.43
CA LEU A 13 0.66 24.23 -40.15
C LEU A 13 1.59 25.27 -39.55
N VAL A 14 2.00 26.27 -40.34
CA VAL A 14 2.74 27.43 -39.82
C VAL A 14 1.80 28.34 -39.03
N GLY A 15 1.83 28.20 -37.70
CA GLY A 15 1.14 29.07 -36.75
C GLY A 15 1.87 30.40 -36.59
N ARG A 16 1.13 31.51 -36.63
CA ARG A 16 1.65 32.86 -36.41
C ARG A 16 0.96 33.53 -35.23
N ARG A 17 1.77 34.20 -34.41
CA ARG A 17 1.32 34.90 -33.20
C ARG A 17 0.98 36.35 -33.54
N LEU A 18 -0.19 36.82 -33.08
CA LEU A 18 -0.57 38.23 -33.17
C LEU A 18 0.09 39.04 -32.04
N PRO A 19 0.45 40.31 -32.28
CA PRO A 19 1.11 41.15 -31.27
C PRO A 19 0.17 41.57 -30.12
N CYS A 20 -1.14 41.43 -30.27
CA CYS A 20 -2.10 41.82 -29.24
C CYS A 20 -2.07 40.92 -27.99
N HIS A 21 -1.71 39.64 -28.12
CA HIS A 21 -1.63 38.71 -26.99
C HIS A 21 -0.74 37.50 -27.32
N THR A 22 0.03 37.01 -26.35
CA THR A 22 1.00 35.91 -26.54
C THR A 22 0.35 34.58 -26.92
N THR A 23 -0.90 34.36 -26.53
CA THR A 23 -1.68 33.14 -26.82
C THR A 23 -2.54 33.24 -28.09
N HIS A 24 -2.63 34.42 -28.73
CA HIS A 24 -3.42 34.59 -29.95
C HIS A 24 -2.64 34.09 -31.16
N ILE A 25 -2.80 32.80 -31.44
CA ILE A 25 -2.07 32.09 -32.49
C ILE A 25 -3.07 31.55 -33.51
N PHE A 26 -2.80 31.80 -34.78
CA PHE A 26 -3.65 31.40 -35.90
C PHE A 26 -2.79 30.80 -37.01
N CYS A 27 -3.37 29.93 -37.85
CA CYS A 27 -2.65 29.47 -39.02
C CYS A 27 -2.51 30.61 -40.06
N SER A 28 -1.39 30.62 -40.77
CA SER A 28 -1.09 31.67 -41.78
C SER A 28 -2.18 31.79 -42.85
N LYS A 29 -2.85 30.68 -43.21
CA LYS A 29 -3.94 30.68 -44.20
C LYS A 29 -5.15 31.49 -43.72
N CYS A 30 -5.62 31.25 -42.50
CA CYS A 30 -6.76 31.98 -41.94
C CYS A 30 -6.46 33.48 -41.78
N LEU A 31 -5.26 33.83 -41.32
CA LEU A 31 -4.87 35.24 -41.21
C LEU A 31 -4.86 35.97 -42.55
N ARG A 32 -4.42 35.31 -43.63
CA ARG A 32 -4.47 35.89 -44.98
C ARG A 32 -5.90 36.12 -45.46
N GLU A 33 -6.80 35.18 -45.22
CA GLU A 33 -8.21 35.35 -45.57
C GLU A 33 -8.85 36.49 -44.78
N ILE A 34 -8.66 36.53 -43.46
CA ILE A 34 -9.17 37.61 -42.61
C ILE A 34 -8.66 38.97 -43.09
N ALA A 35 -7.35 39.10 -43.33
CA ALA A 35 -6.74 40.34 -43.80
C ALA A 35 -7.22 40.77 -45.20
N LYS A 36 -7.67 39.84 -46.06
CA LYS A 36 -8.33 40.17 -47.34
C LYS A 36 -9.72 40.73 -47.12
N PHE A 37 -10.51 40.12 -46.22
CA PHE A 37 -11.90 40.52 -45.95
C PHE A 37 -11.98 41.86 -45.21
N THR A 38 -11.03 42.17 -44.33
CA THR A 38 -10.98 43.44 -43.57
C THR A 38 -10.39 44.61 -44.36
N LYS A 39 -10.30 44.52 -45.69
CA LYS A 39 -9.90 45.64 -46.57
C LYS A 39 -10.84 46.85 -46.54
N SER A 40 -11.76 46.93 -45.57
CA SER A 40 -12.54 48.13 -45.31
C SER A 40 -11.70 49.16 -44.55
N THR A 41 -11.65 50.36 -45.12
CA THR A 41 -11.21 51.67 -44.59
C THR A 41 -9.73 51.99 -44.35
N ILE A 42 -8.82 51.08 -43.96
CA ILE A 42 -7.39 51.45 -43.76
C ILE A 42 -6.44 50.40 -44.35
N LYS A 43 -5.55 50.84 -45.26
CA LYS A 43 -4.55 49.94 -45.89
C LYS A 43 -3.67 49.29 -44.81
N ASN A 44 -3.49 47.97 -44.92
CA ASN A 44 -2.61 47.13 -44.09
C ASN A 44 -3.00 47.03 -42.60
N GLN A 45 -4.29 47.05 -42.28
CA GLN A 45 -4.76 46.77 -40.92
C GLN A 45 -5.88 45.73 -40.93
N PHE A 46 -6.00 44.98 -39.83
CA PHE A 46 -7.15 44.11 -39.59
C PHE A 46 -7.37 43.96 -38.08
N SER A 47 -8.59 43.60 -37.68
CA SER A 47 -8.90 43.35 -36.28
C SER A 47 -8.68 41.89 -35.91
N CYS A 48 -8.05 41.65 -34.76
CA CYS A 48 -7.91 40.31 -34.19
C CYS A 48 -9.31 39.65 -34.03
N PRO A 49 -9.52 38.42 -34.51
CA PRO A 49 -10.82 37.75 -34.37
C PRO A 49 -11.29 37.57 -32.93
N LEU A 50 -10.35 37.36 -32.00
CA LEU A 50 -10.62 37.04 -30.59
C LEU A 50 -10.85 38.28 -29.72
N CYS A 51 -9.92 39.24 -29.73
CA CYS A 51 -10.01 40.43 -28.86
C CYS A 51 -10.34 41.73 -29.59
N LYS A 52 -10.57 41.69 -30.91
CA LYS A 52 -10.87 42.86 -31.75
C LYS A 52 -9.78 43.94 -31.80
N ALA A 53 -8.63 43.74 -31.15
CA ALA A 53 -7.48 44.64 -31.23
C ALA A 53 -7.04 44.85 -32.69
N ILE A 54 -6.74 46.10 -33.06
CA ILE A 54 -6.28 46.45 -34.40
C ILE A 54 -4.82 46.02 -34.56
N ILE A 55 -4.55 45.23 -35.60
CA ILE A 55 -3.22 44.74 -35.95
C ILE A 55 -2.74 45.48 -37.18
N CYS A 56 -1.66 46.25 -37.01
CA CYS A 56 -0.99 46.94 -38.11
C CYS A 56 0.02 46.02 -38.79
N LEU A 57 -0.15 45.81 -40.09
CA LEU A 57 0.76 45.01 -40.90
C LEU A 57 1.79 45.91 -41.59
N GLY A 58 3.07 45.53 -41.47
CA GLY A 58 4.14 46.16 -42.23
C GLY A 58 4.13 45.75 -43.72
N ARG A 59 5.17 46.17 -44.46
CA ARG A 59 5.31 45.88 -45.91
C ARG A 59 5.26 44.37 -46.25
N ARG A 60 5.68 43.51 -45.32
CA ARG A 60 5.69 42.05 -45.47
C ARG A 60 4.35 41.38 -45.08
N GLY A 61 3.34 42.15 -44.68
CA GLY A 61 2.01 41.62 -44.36
C GLY A 61 2.02 40.60 -43.21
N ILE A 62 1.18 39.57 -43.35
CA ILE A 62 1.07 38.43 -42.41
C ILE A 62 2.41 37.70 -42.23
N GLU A 63 3.24 37.65 -43.27
CA GLU A 63 4.49 36.88 -43.24
C GLU A 63 5.55 37.47 -42.28
N ALA A 64 5.39 38.74 -41.87
CA ALA A 64 6.22 39.35 -40.84
C ALA A 64 5.83 39.00 -39.40
N LEU A 65 4.67 38.37 -39.17
CA LEU A 65 4.25 38.02 -37.81
C LEU A 65 5.10 36.87 -37.26
N PRO A 66 5.44 36.86 -35.96
CA PRO A 66 6.26 35.80 -35.36
C PRO A 66 5.67 34.41 -35.62
N ILE A 67 6.50 33.50 -36.11
CA ILE A 67 6.14 32.09 -36.25
C ILE A 67 6.23 31.46 -34.85
N VAL A 68 5.25 30.62 -34.52
CA VAL A 68 5.33 29.76 -33.36
C VAL A 68 6.05 28.49 -33.80
N GLU A 69 7.36 28.46 -33.57
CA GLU A 69 8.15 27.26 -33.73
C GLU A 69 7.75 26.28 -32.61
N TRP A 70 7.04 25.23 -33.01
CA TRP A 70 6.83 24.08 -32.15
C TRP A 70 8.13 23.32 -32.18
N GLU A 71 8.96 23.37 -31.14
CA GLU A 71 10.10 22.46 -31.03
C GLU A 71 9.57 21.06 -30.67
N PRO A 72 9.43 20.14 -31.64
CA PRO A 72 8.93 18.79 -31.37
C PRO A 72 9.96 18.01 -30.54
N THR A 73 11.23 18.41 -30.64
CA THR A 73 12.39 17.86 -29.96
C THR A 73 12.29 18.01 -28.46
N LEU A 74 11.93 19.19 -27.93
CA LEU A 74 11.78 19.39 -26.49
C LEU A 74 10.62 18.56 -25.92
N VAL A 75 9.46 18.59 -26.56
CA VAL A 75 8.28 17.82 -26.12
C VAL A 75 8.56 16.31 -26.18
N HIS A 76 9.19 15.84 -27.27
CA HIS A 76 9.57 14.44 -27.41
C HIS A 76 10.63 14.02 -26.38
N SER A 77 11.62 14.87 -26.12
CA SER A 77 12.68 14.61 -25.14
C SER A 77 12.13 14.55 -23.71
N LEU A 78 11.21 15.47 -23.36
CA LEU A 78 10.48 15.45 -22.09
C LEU A 78 9.64 14.18 -21.94
N ASN A 79 8.89 13.80 -22.97
CA ASN A 79 8.09 12.58 -22.95
C ASN A 79 8.96 11.33 -22.77
N ASN A 80 10.08 11.23 -23.47
CA ASN A 80 11.00 10.10 -23.33
C ASN A 80 11.63 10.04 -21.92
N ALA A 81 12.00 11.20 -21.36
CA ALA A 81 12.50 11.28 -20.00
C ALA A 81 11.45 10.84 -18.97
N LEU A 82 10.19 11.28 -19.14
CA LEU A 82 9.07 10.88 -18.28
C LEU A 82 8.80 9.37 -18.34
N ILE A 83 8.81 8.78 -19.54
CA ILE A 83 8.66 7.33 -19.73
C ILE A 83 9.78 6.58 -19.03
N LYS A 84 11.03 7.04 -19.18
CA LYS A 84 12.19 6.43 -18.53
C LYS A 84 12.06 6.46 -16.99
N MET A 85 11.75 7.62 -16.41
CA MET A 85 11.55 7.75 -14.96
C MET A 85 10.40 6.87 -14.45
N ARG A 86 9.29 6.79 -15.20
CA ARG A 86 8.16 5.92 -14.85
C ARG A 86 8.57 4.45 -14.80
N ASN A 87 9.32 3.98 -15.79
CA ASN A 87 9.76 2.58 -15.84
C ASN A 87 10.73 2.27 -14.68
N GLU A 88 11.69 3.16 -14.41
CA GLU A 88 12.63 2.99 -13.29
C GLU A 88 11.93 2.94 -11.92
N LEU A 89 10.90 3.76 -11.70
CA LEU A 89 10.10 3.71 -10.49
C LEU A 89 9.28 2.41 -10.39
N THR A 90 8.68 1.98 -11.51
CA THR A 90 7.89 0.75 -11.57
C THR A 90 8.75 -0.48 -11.24
N ASP A 91 9.96 -0.55 -11.79
CA ASP A 91 10.90 -1.65 -11.53
C ASP A 91 11.36 -1.68 -10.06
N LYS A 92 11.56 -0.51 -9.44
CA LYS A 92 11.88 -0.42 -8.01
C LYS A 92 10.73 -0.94 -7.15
N CYS A 93 9.49 -0.49 -7.42
CA CYS A 93 8.31 -0.96 -6.68
C CYS A 93 8.10 -2.48 -6.83
N ILE A 94 8.29 -3.03 -8.03
CA ILE A 94 8.16 -4.49 -8.26
C ILE A 94 9.22 -5.26 -7.47
N LYS A 95 10.46 -4.76 -7.39
CA LYS A 95 11.52 -5.41 -6.60
C LYS A 95 11.22 -5.38 -5.10
N GLU A 96 10.74 -4.25 -4.58
CA GLU A 96 10.35 -4.10 -3.18
C GLU A 96 9.16 -5.01 -2.82
N ASP A 97 8.14 -5.09 -3.67
CA ASP A 97 6.99 -5.98 -3.48
C ASP A 97 7.40 -7.46 -3.41
N LYS A 98 8.35 -7.89 -4.25
CA LYS A 98 8.90 -9.26 -4.20
C LYS A 98 9.61 -9.56 -2.89
N ILE A 99 10.40 -8.62 -2.37
CA ILE A 99 11.11 -8.78 -1.10
C ILE A 99 10.10 -8.88 0.05
N LEU A 100 9.11 -7.99 0.08
CA LEU A 100 8.07 -7.99 1.10
C LEU A 100 7.25 -9.28 1.11
N LYS A 101 6.91 -9.83 -0.06
CA LYS A 101 6.20 -11.11 -0.17
C LYS A 101 6.98 -12.26 0.46
N VAL A 102 8.28 -12.37 0.16
CA VAL A 102 9.13 -13.42 0.75
C VAL A 102 9.20 -13.26 2.27
N GLN A 103 9.35 -12.04 2.78
CA GLN A 103 9.38 -11.77 4.22
C GLN A 103 8.06 -12.15 4.91
N ILE A 104 6.91 -11.86 4.29
CA ILE A 104 5.60 -12.22 4.80
C ILE A 104 5.43 -13.74 4.84
N GLU A 105 5.80 -14.45 3.78
CA GLU A 105 5.74 -15.92 3.72
C GLU A 105 6.61 -16.58 4.80
N GLU A 106 7.81 -16.05 5.03
CA GLU A 106 8.71 -16.53 6.08
C GLU A 106 8.14 -16.30 7.48
N LEU A 107 7.53 -15.14 7.73
CA LEU A 107 6.84 -14.84 9.00
C LEU A 107 5.66 -15.78 9.23
N ILE A 108 4.85 -16.06 8.21
CA ILE A 108 3.73 -16.99 8.30
C ILE A 108 4.24 -18.40 8.64
N SER A 109 5.27 -18.88 7.94
CA SER A 109 5.87 -20.19 8.20
C SER A 109 6.38 -20.32 9.64
N ASN A 110 7.02 -19.27 10.16
CA ASN A 110 7.52 -19.24 11.53
C ASN A 110 6.38 -19.25 12.57
N MET A 111 5.27 -18.57 12.28
CA MET A 111 4.09 -18.57 13.15
C MET A 111 3.41 -19.95 13.17
N ASP A 112 3.33 -20.65 12.04
CA ASP A 112 2.77 -22.00 11.98
C ASP A 112 3.61 -23.01 12.77
N LYS A 113 4.95 -22.93 12.67
CA LYS A 113 5.85 -23.75 13.50
C LYS A 113 5.64 -23.51 14.98
N LYS A 114 5.51 -22.24 15.41
CA LYS A 114 5.22 -21.89 16.82
C LYS A 114 3.88 -22.46 17.28
N LYS A 115 2.86 -22.40 16.43
CA LYS A 115 1.53 -22.96 16.72
C LYS A 115 1.58 -24.47 16.95
N GLU A 116 2.35 -25.21 16.14
CA GLU A 116 2.51 -26.65 16.33
C GLU A 116 3.29 -27.00 17.61
N LEU A 117 4.33 -26.22 17.95
CA LEU A 117 5.03 -26.40 19.23
C LEU A 117 4.09 -26.22 20.44
N ILE A 118 3.26 -25.18 20.42
CA ILE A 118 2.27 -24.94 21.48
C ILE A 118 1.26 -26.09 21.57
N LYS A 119 0.77 -26.59 20.42
CA LYS A 119 -0.13 -27.76 20.43
C LYS A 119 0.53 -28.99 21.04
N GLU A 120 1.80 -29.23 20.74
CA GLU A 120 2.55 -30.36 21.27
C GLU A 120 2.81 -30.21 22.78
N GLU A 121 3.13 -29.01 23.26
CA GLU A 121 3.22 -28.72 24.69
C GLU A 121 1.88 -28.97 25.41
N ILE A 122 0.77 -28.52 24.83
CA ILE A 122 -0.57 -28.77 25.37
C ILE A 122 -0.84 -30.28 25.43
N ARG A 123 -0.58 -31.04 24.36
CA ARG A 123 -0.73 -32.51 24.35
C ARG A 123 0.10 -33.16 25.44
N ASN A 124 1.36 -32.77 25.58
CA ASN A 124 2.26 -33.29 26.60
C ASN A 124 1.76 -32.99 28.03
N ILE A 125 1.23 -31.79 28.26
CA ILE A 125 0.60 -31.43 29.54
C ILE A 125 -0.62 -32.31 29.82
N TYR A 126 -1.51 -32.49 28.84
CA TYR A 126 -2.68 -33.37 28.98
C TYR A 126 -2.27 -34.83 29.24
N PHE A 127 -1.31 -35.35 28.50
CA PHE A 127 -0.81 -36.72 28.66
C PHE A 127 -0.18 -36.93 30.04
N LYS A 128 0.70 -36.02 30.49
CA LYS A 128 1.30 -36.07 31.83
C LYS A 128 0.23 -35.99 32.93
N ARG A 129 -0.81 -35.18 32.75
CA ARG A 129 -1.94 -35.09 33.69
C ARG A 129 -2.73 -36.40 33.73
N ASN A 130 -3.03 -37.00 32.58
CA ASN A 130 -3.74 -38.26 32.50
C ASN A 130 -2.95 -39.41 33.14
N LEU A 131 -1.65 -39.54 32.87
CA LEU A 131 -0.79 -40.54 33.52
C LEU A 131 -0.80 -40.42 35.04
N LYS A 132 -0.77 -39.20 35.58
CA LYS A 132 -0.88 -38.97 37.03
C LYS A 132 -2.25 -39.40 37.58
N ILE A 133 -3.34 -39.16 36.84
CA ILE A 133 -4.68 -39.60 37.23
C ILE A 133 -4.76 -41.13 37.23
N PHE A 134 -4.25 -41.79 36.20
CA PHE A 134 -4.19 -43.26 36.13
C PHE A 134 -3.38 -43.84 37.30
N SER A 135 -2.19 -43.29 37.59
CA SER A 135 -1.38 -43.73 38.73
C SER A 135 -2.10 -43.59 40.07
N ILE A 136 -2.89 -42.52 40.26
CA ILE A 136 -3.70 -42.37 41.48
C ILE A 136 -4.85 -43.38 41.52
N LYS A 137 -5.47 -43.66 40.37
CA LYS A 137 -6.53 -44.67 40.26
C LYS A 137 -6.01 -46.07 40.58
N ASP A 138 -4.84 -46.44 40.05
CA ASP A 138 -4.18 -47.70 40.38
C ASP A 138 -3.81 -47.77 41.86
N GLU A 139 -3.38 -46.67 42.50
CA GLU A 139 -3.17 -46.61 43.96
C GLU A 139 -4.48 -46.87 44.75
N ILE A 140 -5.63 -46.39 44.26
CA ILE A 140 -6.96 -46.62 44.86
C ILE A 140 -7.39 -48.08 44.67
N ASP A 141 -7.32 -48.60 43.44
CA ASP A 141 -7.74 -49.97 43.13
C ASP A 141 -6.89 -51.00 43.90
N ASN A 142 -5.59 -50.73 44.08
CA ASN A 142 -4.69 -51.54 44.92
C ASN A 142 -4.98 -51.43 46.43
N LEU A 143 -5.60 -50.34 46.90
CA LEU A 143 -6.08 -50.27 48.28
C LEU A 143 -7.34 -51.12 48.44
N ASP A 144 -8.29 -51.04 47.51
CA ASP A 144 -9.54 -51.82 47.50
C ASP A 144 -9.25 -53.34 47.53
N LEU A 145 -8.24 -53.80 46.80
CA LEU A 145 -7.79 -55.21 46.85
C LEU A 145 -7.19 -55.62 48.21
N LYS A 146 -6.67 -54.67 49.00
CA LYS A 146 -6.13 -54.92 50.36
C LYS A 146 -7.18 -54.74 51.46
N PHE A 147 -8.43 -54.40 51.13
CA PHE A 147 -9.49 -54.26 52.13
C PHE A 147 -9.89 -55.59 52.79
N GLY A 148 -9.55 -56.75 52.21
CA GLY A 148 -9.83 -58.07 52.76
C GLY A 148 -9.09 -58.40 54.06
N ASP A 149 -7.86 -57.91 54.24
CA ASP A 149 -6.95 -58.44 55.27
C ASP A 149 -6.42 -57.30 56.17
N GLU A 150 -6.71 -57.36 57.47
CA GLU A 150 -6.17 -56.57 58.61
C GLU A 150 -6.54 -55.07 58.85
N THR A 151 -6.61 -54.77 60.17
CA THR A 151 -6.94 -53.55 60.96
C THR A 151 -7.27 -52.20 60.28
N GLY A 152 -8.49 -51.73 60.53
CA GLY A 152 -9.10 -50.52 59.94
C GLY A 152 -8.37 -49.18 60.19
N GLU A 153 -7.52 -49.06 61.20
CA GLU A 153 -6.80 -47.82 61.50
C GLU A 153 -5.66 -47.52 60.51
N ARG A 154 -4.93 -48.55 60.05
CA ARG A 154 -3.95 -48.41 58.96
C ARG A 154 -4.64 -48.06 57.64
N LYS A 155 -5.82 -48.63 57.38
CA LYS A 155 -6.62 -48.38 56.18
C LYS A 155 -7.12 -46.93 56.12
N LEU A 156 -7.65 -46.40 57.23
CA LEU A 156 -8.04 -44.98 57.33
C LEU A 156 -6.87 -44.03 57.10
N LYS A 157 -5.71 -44.27 57.73
CA LYS A 157 -4.50 -43.44 57.53
C LYS A 157 -4.04 -43.41 56.07
N ASN A 158 -4.14 -44.54 55.35
CA ASN A 158 -3.80 -44.62 53.93
C ASN A 158 -4.82 -43.89 53.05
N LEU A 159 -6.12 -44.02 53.32
CA LEU A 159 -7.18 -43.27 52.62
C LEU A 159 -7.02 -41.75 52.78
N PHE A 160 -6.75 -41.27 54.00
CA PHE A 160 -6.48 -39.86 54.25
C PHE A 160 -5.22 -39.36 53.52
N LYS A 161 -4.17 -40.19 53.42
CA LYS A 161 -2.95 -39.87 52.68
C LYS A 161 -3.22 -39.71 51.18
N ILE A 162 -3.98 -40.62 50.57
CA ILE A 162 -4.37 -40.54 49.16
C ILE A 162 -5.30 -39.36 48.91
N ARG A 163 -6.32 -39.16 49.76
CA ARG A 163 -7.24 -38.02 49.67
C ARG A 163 -6.49 -36.69 49.77
N ARG A 164 -5.47 -36.58 50.63
CA ARG A 164 -4.61 -35.39 50.74
C ARG A 164 -3.74 -35.18 49.50
N LYS A 165 -3.18 -36.24 48.90
CA LYS A 165 -2.46 -36.15 47.61
C LYS A 165 -3.40 -35.66 46.49
N LEU A 166 -4.61 -36.19 46.40
CA LEU A 166 -5.64 -35.78 45.44
C LEU A 166 -6.04 -34.32 45.62
N LEU A 167 -6.32 -33.89 46.86
CA LEU A 167 -6.64 -32.50 47.17
C LEU A 167 -5.49 -31.55 46.86
N ASN A 168 -4.24 -31.93 47.15
CA ASN A 168 -3.07 -31.15 46.77
C ASN A 168 -2.91 -31.06 45.23
N PHE A 169 -3.10 -32.15 44.50
CA PHE A 169 -3.10 -32.14 43.03
C PHE A 169 -4.19 -31.25 42.44
N LEU A 170 -5.40 -31.27 43.04
CA LEU A 170 -6.51 -30.41 42.63
C LEU A 170 -6.32 -28.95 43.05
N ASN A 171 -5.63 -28.66 44.16
CA ASN A 171 -5.33 -27.31 44.65
C ASN A 171 -4.11 -26.65 43.98
N MET A 172 -3.21 -27.39 43.32
CA MET A 172 -2.19 -26.78 42.44
C MET A 172 -2.80 -25.98 41.27
N LYS A 173 -4.13 -26.08 41.05
CA LYS A 173 -4.89 -25.30 40.07
C LYS A 173 -4.88 -23.78 40.29
N SER A 174 -4.52 -23.24 41.45
CA SER A 174 -4.59 -21.78 41.69
C SER A 174 -3.26 -21.03 41.51
N ASN A 175 -2.11 -21.72 41.54
CA ASN A 175 -0.79 -21.07 41.57
C ASN A 175 0.13 -21.40 40.38
N GLU A 176 -0.26 -22.30 39.47
CA GLU A 176 0.43 -22.43 38.19
C GLU A 176 -0.05 -21.31 37.25
N THR A 177 0.43 -20.07 37.47
CA THR A 177 0.56 -19.12 36.36
C THR A 177 1.36 -19.83 35.28
N ILE A 178 0.72 -20.13 34.16
CA ILE A 178 1.39 -20.56 32.95
C ILE A 178 2.28 -19.39 32.54
N GLN A 179 3.52 -19.37 33.02
CA GLN A 179 4.55 -18.52 32.42
C GLN A 179 4.82 -19.14 31.05
N LEU A 180 4.16 -18.58 30.04
CA LEU A 180 4.54 -18.78 28.65
C LEU A 180 6.05 -18.46 28.55
N PRO A 181 6.88 -19.28 27.87
CA PRO A 181 8.33 -19.14 27.97
C PRO A 181 8.92 -17.91 27.28
N PHE A 182 8.11 -16.94 26.84
CA PHE A 182 8.57 -15.90 25.92
C PHE A 182 8.01 -14.52 26.27
N ASN A 183 8.94 -13.61 26.58
CA ASN A 183 8.74 -12.19 26.37
C ASN A 183 8.36 -12.01 24.88
N LEU A 184 7.13 -11.53 24.63
CA LEU A 184 6.74 -11.05 23.32
C LEU A 184 7.45 -9.71 23.08
N ASP A 185 8.74 -9.75 22.75
CA ASP A 185 9.38 -8.66 22.02
C ASP A 185 8.83 -8.70 20.60
N MET A 186 7.61 -8.19 20.45
CA MET A 186 7.07 -7.79 19.17
C MET A 186 7.99 -6.71 18.61
N PRO A 187 8.51 -6.83 17.37
CA PRO A 187 9.17 -5.70 16.74
C PRO A 187 8.16 -4.55 16.73
N LYS A 188 8.53 -3.41 17.34
CA LYS A 188 7.77 -2.16 17.25
C LYS A 188 7.77 -1.73 15.78
N ILE A 189 6.81 -2.22 15.01
CA ILE A 189 6.48 -1.67 13.70
C ILE A 189 5.94 -0.27 13.99
N ARG A 190 6.81 0.74 13.91
CA ARG A 190 6.40 2.14 13.85
C ARG A 190 5.67 2.34 12.51
N LEU A 191 4.37 2.10 12.51
CA LEU A 191 3.50 2.68 11.50
C LEU A 191 3.46 4.19 11.79
N GLN A 192 4.35 4.95 11.16
CA GLN A 192 4.15 6.38 10.96
C GLN A 192 3.02 6.52 9.94
N ILE A 193 1.78 6.47 10.43
CA ILE A 193 0.64 6.99 9.67
C ILE A 193 0.79 8.50 9.76
N SER A 194 1.19 9.13 8.65
CA SER A 194 1.12 10.58 8.51
C SER A 194 -0.32 10.99 8.69
N GLN A 195 -0.61 11.65 9.81
CA GLN A 195 -1.83 12.42 9.98
C GLN A 195 -1.77 13.62 9.03
N ASN A 196 -2.22 13.42 7.81
CA ASN A 196 -2.73 14.45 6.91
C ASN A 196 -3.75 13.72 6.03
N ASP A 197 -4.93 14.33 5.85
CA ASP A 197 -6.06 13.89 5.00
C ASP A 197 -7.33 13.42 5.73
N LEU A 198 -7.54 13.88 6.97
CA LEU A 198 -8.90 14.01 7.51
C LEU A 198 -9.04 15.36 8.22
N SER A 199 -8.97 16.46 7.46
CA SER A 199 -9.55 17.77 7.78
C SER A 199 -9.25 18.75 6.63
N GLN A 200 -10.16 18.88 5.67
CA GLN A 200 -10.69 20.13 5.09
C GLN A 200 -11.42 19.86 3.77
#